data_AF-A0A401YWW3-F1
#
_entry.id   AF-A0A401YWW3-F1
#
_cell.length_a   1.000
_cell.length_b   1.000
_cell.length_c   1.000
_cell.angle_alpha   90.00
_cell.angle_beta   90.00
_cell.angle_gamma   90.00
#
_symmetry.space_group_name_H-M   'P 1'
#
loop_
_entity.id
_entity.type
_entity.pdbx_description
1 polymer ?
#
loop_
_entity_poly.entity_id
_entity_poly.type
_entity_poly.pdbx_seq_one_letter_code
_entity_poly.pdbx_strand_id
1 'polypeptide(L)'
;MTADEAPSPSPTVVCTSCGKPYRQTGRGNGDWFHFMVVAVRRQSDGRARISGHWRAGDWTDGMPLVVRTRQGHRVTVIGAHMEPPLNSTCEARGQRQLIVADLGPSDPNGCIHAAR
;
A
#
# COMPACT_ATOMS: atom_id res chain seq x y z
N MET A 1 -35.65 -21.87 -6.68
CA MET A 1 -35.08 -21.15 -5.53
C MET A 1 -33.65 -21.63 -5.39
N THR A 2 -32.71 -21.00 -6.06
CA THR A 2 -31.27 -21.26 -5.86
C THR A 2 -30.83 -20.45 -4.64
N ALA A 3 -30.28 -21.15 -3.64
CA ALA A 3 -29.70 -20.51 -2.48
C ALA A 3 -28.61 -19.54 -2.96
N ASP A 4 -28.76 -18.27 -2.59
CA ASP A 4 -27.74 -17.24 -2.71
C ASP A 4 -26.57 -17.69 -1.82
N GLU A 5 -25.59 -18.35 -2.42
CA GLU A 5 -24.37 -18.76 -1.72
C GLU A 5 -23.62 -17.48 -1.36
N ALA A 6 -23.81 -17.03 -0.12
CA ALA A 6 -23.10 -15.86 0.40
C ALA A 6 -21.60 -16.03 0.08
N PRO A 7 -20.95 -15.05 -0.57
CA PRO A 7 -19.57 -15.21 -0.99
C PRO A 7 -18.72 -15.57 0.22
N SER A 8 -18.04 -16.71 0.11
CA SER A 8 -17.15 -17.20 1.17
C SER A 8 -16.21 -16.08 1.59
N PRO A 9 -16.06 -15.80 2.90
CA PRO A 9 -15.23 -14.69 3.35
C PRO A 9 -13.81 -14.92 2.86
N SER A 10 -13.29 -13.96 2.09
CA SER A 10 -11.95 -14.06 1.52
C SER A 10 -10.91 -14.34 2.61
N PRO A 11 -9.91 -15.20 2.31
CA PRO A 11 -8.94 -15.59 3.31
C PRO A 11 -8.20 -14.37 3.86
N THR A 12 -8.13 -14.32 5.19
CA THR A 12 -7.30 -13.35 5.90
C THR A 12 -5.86 -13.85 5.88
N VAL A 13 -4.95 -13.01 5.40
CA VAL A 13 -3.53 -13.31 5.26
C VAL A 13 -2.74 -12.41 6.20
N VAL A 14 -1.65 -12.90 6.78
CA VAL A 14 -0.76 -12.10 7.62
C VAL A 14 0.32 -11.46 6.74
N CYS A 15 0.49 -10.16 6.84
CA CYS A 15 1.59 -9.48 6.17
C CYS A 15 2.93 -9.88 6.80
N THR A 16 3.83 -10.43 5.99
CA THR A 16 5.17 -10.87 6.45
C THR A 16 6.06 -9.74 6.92
N SER A 17 5.72 -8.48 6.59
CA SER A 17 6.51 -7.32 6.97
C SER A 17 6.09 -6.67 8.29
N CYS A 18 4.79 -6.50 8.52
CA CYS A 18 4.28 -5.84 9.74
C CYS A 18 3.51 -6.76 10.69
N GLY A 19 3.28 -8.02 10.32
CA GLY A 19 2.53 -9.00 11.10
C GLY A 19 1.03 -8.74 11.19
N LYS A 20 0.51 -7.71 10.50
CA LYS A 20 -0.93 -7.39 10.55
C LYS A 20 -1.73 -8.27 9.59
N PRO A 21 -2.89 -8.81 10.03
CA PRO A 21 -3.80 -9.50 9.15
C PRO A 21 -4.43 -8.52 8.15
N TYR A 22 -4.68 -8.98 6.94
CA TYR A 22 -5.39 -8.24 5.89
C TYR A 22 -6.16 -9.20 4.99
N ARG A 23 -7.22 -8.70 4.33
CA ARG A 23 -7.99 -9.45 3.34
C ARG A 23 -7.43 -9.16 1.95
N GLN A 24 -6.97 -10.17 1.23
CA GLN A 24 -6.36 -9.99 -0.10
C GLN A 24 -7.32 -9.39 -1.13
N THR A 25 -8.61 -9.69 -1.03
CA THR A 25 -9.65 -9.13 -1.89
C THR A 25 -10.10 -7.74 -1.44
N GLY A 26 -9.53 -7.20 -0.36
CA GLY A 26 -9.94 -5.90 0.20
C GLY A 26 -9.35 -4.69 -0.52
N ARG A 27 -8.55 -4.87 -1.59
CA ARG A 27 -8.04 -3.75 -2.39
C ARG A 27 -9.22 -3.08 -3.12
N GLY A 28 -9.40 -1.77 -2.96
CA GLY A 28 -10.47 -1.06 -3.66
C GLY A 28 -11.85 -1.18 -2.97
N ASN A 29 -11.91 -1.68 -1.73
CA ASN A 29 -13.16 -2.03 -1.03
C ASN A 29 -13.36 -1.33 0.34
N GLY A 30 -12.99 -0.06 0.47
CA GLY A 30 -13.27 0.78 1.66
C GLY A 30 -12.56 0.36 2.96
N ASP A 31 -11.77 -0.70 2.90
CA ASP A 31 -11.01 -1.24 4.03
C ASP A 31 -9.77 -0.36 4.33
N TRP A 32 -9.05 -0.70 5.40
CA TRP A 32 -7.80 -0.04 5.77
C TRP A 32 -6.69 -0.21 4.73
N PHE A 33 -6.22 0.90 4.15
CA PHE A 33 -5.11 0.88 3.19
C PHE A 33 -3.85 0.26 3.78
N HIS A 34 -3.31 -0.72 3.07
CA HIS A 34 -2.09 -1.40 3.44
C HIS A 34 -1.23 -1.65 2.21
N PHE A 35 -0.04 -1.05 2.20
CA PHE A 35 0.94 -1.18 1.13
C PHE A 35 2.27 -1.68 1.69
N MET A 36 2.75 -2.82 1.20
CA MET A 36 4.03 -3.40 1.60
C MET A 36 5.14 -2.92 0.67
N VAL A 37 6.09 -2.17 1.20
CA VAL A 37 7.24 -1.62 0.47
C VAL A 37 8.22 -2.74 0.11
N VAL A 38 8.67 -2.74 -1.14
CA VAL A 38 9.72 -3.63 -1.66
C VAL A 38 11.00 -2.83 -1.92
N ALA A 39 10.87 -1.65 -2.51
CA ALA A 39 12.03 -0.81 -2.83
C ALA A 39 11.65 0.67 -2.81
N VAL A 40 12.65 1.51 -2.53
CA VAL A 40 12.54 2.97 -2.58
C VAL A 40 13.66 3.47 -3.48
N ARG A 41 13.32 4.30 -4.46
CA ARG A 41 14.27 4.97 -5.34
C ARG A 41 14.04 6.47 -5.24
N ARG A 42 15.05 7.20 -4.77
CA ARG A 42 15.07 8.66 -4.80
C ARG A 42 15.42 9.13 -6.20
N GLN A 43 14.71 10.14 -6.67
CA GLN A 43 14.91 10.77 -7.97
C GLN A 43 15.71 12.05 -7.79
N SER A 44 16.37 12.50 -8.85
CA SER A 44 17.20 13.72 -8.84
C SER A 44 16.40 15.01 -8.67
N ASP A 45 15.08 14.97 -8.93
CA ASP A 45 14.15 16.07 -8.73
C ASP A 45 13.58 16.14 -7.30
N GLY A 46 14.11 15.34 -6.38
CA GLY A 46 13.71 15.29 -4.97
C GLY A 46 12.56 14.32 -4.68
N ARG A 47 11.86 13.81 -5.70
CA ARG A 47 10.77 12.85 -5.52
C ARG A 47 11.31 11.48 -5.11
N ALA A 48 10.44 10.66 -4.53
CA ALA A 48 10.72 9.26 -4.27
C ALA A 48 9.69 8.37 -4.95
N ARG A 49 10.18 7.32 -5.61
CA ARG A 49 9.37 6.24 -6.18
C ARG A 49 9.46 5.02 -5.28
N ILE A 50 8.34 4.62 -4.72
CA ILE A 50 8.22 3.51 -3.79
C ILE A 50 7.52 2.36 -4.51
N SER A 51 8.26 1.30 -4.82
CA SER A 51 7.69 0.08 -5.40
C SER A 51 7.23 -0.86 -4.29
N GLY A 52 6.08 -1.48 -4.47
CA GLY A 52 5.58 -2.43 -3.50
C GLY A 52 4.30 -3.14 -3.90
N HIS A 53 3.62 -3.68 -2.90
CA HIS A 53 2.38 -4.41 -3.05
C HIS A 53 1.27 -3.72 -2.27
N TRP A 54 0.27 -3.20 -2.96
CA TRP A 54 -1.03 -2.91 -2.37
C TRP A 54 -1.65 -4.23 -1.90
N ARG A 55 -1.89 -4.36 -0.61
CA ARG A 55 -2.36 -5.60 0.03
C ARG A 55 -3.84 -5.56 0.35
N ALA A 56 -4.35 -4.41 0.80
CA ALA A 56 -5.75 -4.21 1.14
C ALA A 56 -6.12 -2.73 1.20
N GLY A 57 -7.43 -2.49 1.29
CA GLY A 57 -8.08 -1.23 1.60
C GLY A 57 -7.97 -0.17 0.54
N ASP A 58 -8.55 0.98 0.82
CA ASP A 58 -8.65 2.09 -0.12
C ASP A 58 -7.80 3.24 0.31
N TRP A 59 -7.22 3.87 -0.71
CA TRP A 59 -6.53 5.11 -0.54
C TRP A 59 -6.80 5.98 -1.75
N THR A 60 -7.23 7.21 -1.46
CA THR A 60 -7.39 8.26 -2.44
C THR A 60 -6.09 9.02 -2.56
N ASP A 61 -5.65 9.25 -3.80
CA ASP A 61 -4.45 10.03 -4.07
C ASP A 61 -4.48 11.39 -3.36
N GLY A 62 -3.32 11.82 -2.87
CA GLY A 62 -3.17 13.04 -2.09
C GLY A 62 -3.53 12.91 -0.61
N MET A 63 -4.28 11.87 -0.18
CA MET A 63 -4.50 11.66 1.26
C MET A 63 -3.17 11.32 1.95
N PRO A 64 -2.94 11.78 3.20
CA PRO A 64 -1.69 11.52 3.89
C PRO A 64 -1.45 10.03 4.11
N LEU A 65 -0.21 9.62 3.91
CA LEU A 65 0.29 8.28 4.16
C LEU A 65 1.14 8.28 5.42
N VAL A 66 0.97 7.27 6.27
CA VAL A 66 1.86 6.98 7.38
C VAL A 66 2.84 5.91 6.94
N VAL A 67 4.11 6.29 6.84
CA VAL A 67 5.23 5.43 6.52
C VAL A 67 5.93 5.01 7.80
N ARG A 68 6.19 3.71 7.96
CA ARG A 68 7.11 3.22 8.99
C ARG A 68 8.53 3.17 8.44
N THR A 69 9.49 3.77 9.16
CA THR A 69 10.91 3.72 8.79
C THR A 69 11.57 2.46 9.35
N ARG A 70 12.79 2.16 8.89
CA ARG A 70 13.64 1.09 9.45
C ARG A 70 13.82 1.17 10.95
N GLN A 71 13.87 2.39 11.49
CA GLN A 71 14.09 2.67 12.91
C GLN A 71 12.79 2.56 13.73
N GLY A 72 11.66 2.21 13.10
CA GLY A 72 10.37 2.08 13.76
C GLY A 72 9.60 3.40 13.91
N HIS A 73 10.18 4.53 13.47
CA HIS A 73 9.51 5.82 13.47
C HIS A 73 8.37 5.86 12.45
N ARG A 74 7.37 6.69 12.74
CA ARG A 74 6.25 6.98 11.84
C ARG A 74 6.46 8.36 11.22
N VAL A 75 6.41 8.43 9.91
CA VAL A 75 6.52 9.66 9.13
C VAL A 75 5.23 9.82 8.34
N THR A 76 4.62 10.99 8.45
CA THR A 76 3.48 11.36 7.60
C THR A 76 4.00 11.96 6.31
N VAL A 77 3.52 11.43 5.20
CA VAL A 77 3.85 11.85 3.84
C VAL A 77 2.59 12.40 3.20
N ILE A 78 2.70 13.56 2.55
CA ILE A 78 1.59 14.24 1.88
C ILE A 78 1.90 14.35 0.40
N GLY A 79 0.86 14.40 -0.45
CA GLY A 79 1.05 14.62 -1.89
C GLY A 79 1.64 13.41 -2.61
N ALA A 80 1.23 12.21 -2.19
CA ALA A 80 1.57 10.98 -2.90
C ALA A 80 0.52 10.66 -3.98
N HIS A 81 0.94 9.91 -5.00
CA HIS A 81 0.08 9.37 -6.06
C HIS A 81 0.40 7.90 -6.33
N MET A 82 -0.60 7.07 -6.60
CA MET A 82 -0.41 5.68 -7.03
C MET A 82 -0.42 5.55 -8.55
N GLU A 83 0.68 5.07 -9.12
CA GLU A 83 0.72 4.72 -10.54
C GLU A 83 -0.16 3.48 -10.82
N PRO A 84 -0.78 3.41 -12.02
CA PRO A 84 -1.53 2.24 -12.44
C PRO A 84 -0.64 0.97 -12.51
N PRO A 85 -1.23 -0.23 -12.44
CA PRO A 85 -0.50 -1.46 -12.73
C PRO A 85 0.14 -1.42 -14.12
N LEU A 86 1.33 -2.01 -14.25
CA LEU A 86 1.97 -2.17 -15.56
C LEU A 86 1.23 -3.16 -16.48
N ASN A 87 0.56 -4.16 -15.89
CA ASN A 87 -0.21 -5.18 -16.59
C ASN A 87 -1.14 -5.93 -15.62
N SER A 88 -1.97 -6.84 -16.16
CA SER A 88 -2.91 -7.66 -15.39
C SER A 88 -2.26 -8.57 -14.35
N THR A 89 -1.02 -9.04 -14.59
CA THR A 89 -0.29 -9.85 -13.61
C THR A 89 0.15 -9.01 -12.41
N CYS A 90 0.60 -7.78 -12.66
CA CYS A 90 0.87 -6.81 -11.61
C CYS A 90 -0.40 -6.49 -10.82
N GLU A 91 -1.54 -6.32 -11.50
CA GLU A 91 -2.85 -6.09 -10.87
C GLU A 91 -3.23 -7.20 -9.90
N ALA A 92 -3.20 -8.45 -10.37
CA ALA A 92 -3.54 -9.61 -9.54
C ALA A 92 -2.67 -9.70 -8.27
N ARG A 93 -1.39 -9.32 -8.39
CA ARG A 93 -0.42 -9.31 -7.28
C ARG A 93 -0.45 -8.03 -6.43
N GLY A 94 -1.25 -7.04 -6.81
CA GLY A 94 -1.28 -5.71 -6.21
C GLY A 94 0.04 -4.94 -6.39
N GLN A 95 0.87 -5.29 -7.37
CA GLN A 95 2.13 -4.60 -7.63
C GLN A 95 1.86 -3.19 -8.15
N ARG A 96 2.45 -2.21 -7.46
CA ARG A 96 2.18 -0.79 -7.63
C ARG A 96 3.42 0.04 -7.33
N GLN A 97 3.42 1.27 -7.83
CA GLN A 97 4.40 2.28 -7.48
C GLN A 97 3.66 3.48 -6.88
N LEU A 98 4.18 3.99 -5.77
CA LEU A 98 3.76 5.27 -5.20
C LEU A 98 4.82 6.31 -5.56
N ILE A 99 4.39 7.45 -6.07
CA ILE A 99 5.24 8.62 -6.28
C ILE A 99 4.97 9.59 -5.15
N VAL A 100 6.02 9.97 -4.44
CA VAL A 100 5.97 10.86 -3.29
C VAL A 100 6.80 12.09 -3.60
N ALA A 101 6.22 13.27 -3.40
CA ALA A 101 6.92 14.54 -3.64
C ALA A 101 8.09 14.77 -2.68
N ASP A 102 7.86 14.54 -1.38
CA ASP A 102 8.89 14.63 -0.34
C ASP A 102 8.71 13.51 0.68
N LEU A 103 9.73 12.67 0.82
CA LEU A 103 9.77 11.56 1.77
C LEU A 103 10.65 11.90 3.00
N GLY A 104 11.28 13.08 2.98
CA GLY A 104 12.35 13.45 3.90
C GLY A 104 13.54 12.48 3.80
N PRO A 105 14.49 12.55 4.76
CA PRO A 105 15.65 11.65 4.80
C PRO A 105 15.29 10.21 5.19
N SER A 106 14.02 9.94 5.48
CA SER A 106 13.58 8.63 5.94
C SER A 106 13.50 7.64 4.79
N ASP A 107 14.08 6.45 4.99
CA ASP A 107 13.89 5.34 4.08
C ASP A 107 12.75 4.45 4.61
N PRO A 108 11.59 4.42 3.93
CA PRO A 108 10.52 3.49 4.21
C PRO A 108 11.09 2.08 4.29
N ASN A 109 10.78 1.37 5.36
CA ASN A 109 10.93 -0.06 5.36
C ASN A 109 9.74 -0.68 6.06
N GLY A 110 9.09 -1.57 5.32
CA GLY A 110 7.97 -2.34 5.79
C GLY A 110 6.68 -1.91 5.14
N CYS A 111 5.75 -1.36 5.91
CA CYS A 111 4.40 -1.06 5.42
C CYS A 111 4.06 0.43 5.51
N ILE A 112 3.28 0.87 4.53
CA ILE A 112 2.66 2.18 4.44
C ILE A 112 1.16 1.99 4.62
N HIS A 113 0.54 2.90 5.35
CA HIS A 113 -0.89 2.91 5.61
C HIS A 113 -1.46 4.30 5.37
N ALA A 114 -2.77 4.42 5.14
CA ALA A 114 -3.42 5.73 5.15
C ALA A 114 -3.39 6.28 6.58
N ALA A 115 -3.14 7.59 6.72
CA ALA A 115 -3.41 8.29 7.96
C ALA A 115 -4.93 8.28 8.17
N ARG A 116 -5.39 7.74 9.30
CA ARG A 116 -6.79 7.84 9.72
C ARG A 116 -7.01 9.16 10.43
#